data_AF-A0AAE8N2D4-F1
#
_entry.id   AF-A0AAE8N2D4-F1
#
_cell.length_a   1.000
_cell.length_b   1.000
_cell.length_c   1.000
_cell.angle_alpha   90.00
_cell.angle_beta   90.00
_cell.angle_gamma   90.00
#
_symmetry.space_group_name_H-M   'P 1'
#
loop_
_entity.id
_entity.type
_entity.pdbx_description
1 polymer ?
#
loop_
_entity_poly.entity_id
_entity_poly.type
_entity_poly.pdbx_seq_one_letter_code
_entity_poly.pdbx_strand_id
1 'polypeptide(L)'
;MASSRPTNGEEASRRSTVVMGQPQPDPEREPDQDEVQHHPRVRSPETVLQIRVRNRRREHLRLNPSYLADLEHELAHPVKYEALIRRFQSQAEKDAEAKTKGYSRVLEGDLMRGEAKIAALIADSTEDAMDVNGEGEAPANSRQDSVNRSAAASADYDNGVDPMTKEEGRELWNEFITDRFVKGEDPDFDYSKVDDDDDLDTMERQDAQDAWFDDEEPTWAVDAVSGAKAPHGETGIQDF
;
A
#
# COMPACT_ATOMS: atom_id res chain seq x y z
N MET A 1 11.58 -52.79 91.12
CA MET A 1 12.33 -51.89 92.04
C MET A 1 13.08 -50.89 91.18
N ALA A 2 12.45 -49.72 90.94
CA ALA A 2 12.94 -48.37 91.27
C ALA A 2 14.16 -47.94 90.43
N SER A 3 13.99 -47.32 89.25
CA SER A 3 13.60 -45.92 88.95
C SER A 3 14.48 -44.87 89.63
N SER A 4 15.31 -44.20 88.83
CA SER A 4 15.78 -42.83 89.08
C SER A 4 15.74 -42.00 87.79
N ARG A 5 15.45 -40.71 88.00
CA ARG A 5 14.85 -39.66 87.16
C ARG A 5 15.71 -39.08 86.00
N PRO A 6 15.11 -38.22 85.14
CA PRO A 6 15.58 -37.82 83.81
C PRO A 6 16.36 -36.50 83.78
N THR A 7 17.00 -36.20 82.64
CA THR A 7 17.45 -34.84 82.29
C THR A 7 17.32 -34.56 80.79
N ASN A 8 16.72 -33.41 80.50
CA ASN A 8 16.53 -32.72 79.22
C ASN A 8 17.83 -32.43 78.45
N GLY A 9 17.67 -32.12 77.16
CA GLY A 9 18.42 -31.01 76.54
C GLY A 9 19.03 -31.34 75.18
N GLU A 10 18.30 -31.00 74.12
CA GLU A 10 18.75 -30.96 72.73
C GLU A 10 20.05 -30.15 72.54
N GLU A 11 20.92 -30.70 71.69
CA GLU A 11 22.22 -30.16 71.29
C GLU A 11 22.10 -28.82 70.57
N ALA A 12 22.77 -27.81 71.11
CA ALA A 12 23.12 -26.59 70.41
C ALA A 12 24.61 -26.60 70.06
N SER A 13 24.87 -26.46 68.76
CA SER A 13 25.88 -25.56 68.16
C SER A 13 27.35 -25.77 68.51
N ARG A 14 28.15 -26.05 67.47
CA ARG A 14 29.24 -25.18 66.98
C ARG A 14 30.05 -25.89 65.90
N ARG A 15 29.95 -25.45 64.65
CA ARG A 15 31.08 -25.52 63.70
C ARG A 15 31.12 -24.26 62.83
N SER A 16 32.30 -23.66 62.83
CA SER A 16 32.72 -22.43 62.18
C SER A 16 32.86 -22.53 60.66
N THR A 17 32.39 -21.49 59.98
CA THR A 17 32.96 -20.75 58.83
C THR A 17 33.90 -21.47 57.84
N VAL A 18 33.51 -21.49 56.56
CA VAL A 18 34.31 -20.95 55.43
C VAL A 18 33.33 -20.36 54.41
N VAL A 19 33.43 -19.05 54.18
CA VAL A 19 32.72 -18.30 53.13
C VAL A 19 33.47 -18.53 51.81
N MET A 20 32.86 -19.30 50.90
CA MET A 20 33.24 -19.31 49.48
C MET A 20 32.28 -18.35 48.76
N GLY A 21 32.87 -17.33 48.13
CA GLY A 21 32.17 -16.20 47.55
C GLY A 21 31.12 -16.60 46.52
N GLN A 22 29.93 -16.01 46.67
CA GLN A 22 28.98 -15.96 45.58
C GLN A 22 29.52 -15.00 44.51
N PRO A 23 29.47 -15.34 43.21
CA PRO A 23 29.68 -14.35 42.17
C PRO A 23 28.56 -13.31 42.30
N GLN A 24 28.96 -12.05 42.50
CA GLN A 24 28.04 -10.92 42.49
C GLN A 24 27.37 -10.84 41.09
N PRO A 25 26.04 -10.62 41.01
CA PRO A 25 25.42 -10.30 39.75
C PRO A 25 25.88 -8.89 39.33
N ASP A 26 26.44 -8.76 38.13
CA ASP A 26 26.69 -7.46 37.50
C ASP A 26 25.39 -6.66 37.46
N PRO A 27 25.33 -5.46 38.07
CA PRO A 27 24.14 -4.62 38.03
C PRO A 27 24.24 -3.61 36.88
N GLU A 28 24.51 -4.01 35.64
CA GLU A 28 24.53 -3.08 34.50
C GLU A 28 24.56 -3.81 33.13
N ARG A 29 23.60 -4.71 32.90
CA ARG A 29 23.21 -5.05 31.53
C ARG A 29 21.75 -4.64 31.38
N GLU A 30 21.56 -3.40 30.91
CA GLU A 30 20.25 -2.95 30.48
C GLU A 30 19.71 -3.98 29.48
N PRO A 31 18.44 -4.42 29.61
CA PRO A 31 17.84 -5.23 28.56
C PRO A 31 17.83 -4.36 27.30
N ASP A 32 18.43 -4.85 26.22
CA ASP A 32 18.34 -4.24 24.89
C ASP A 32 16.85 -3.92 24.63
N GLN A 33 16.49 -2.64 24.64
CA GLN A 33 15.11 -2.16 24.53
C GLN A 33 14.56 -2.24 23.09
N ASP A 34 15.23 -2.98 22.21
CA ASP A 34 14.94 -3.04 20.77
C ASP A 34 14.45 -4.41 20.28
N GLU A 35 14.02 -5.33 21.15
CA GLU A 35 13.12 -6.41 20.73
C GLU A 35 11.67 -5.92 20.81
N VAL A 36 11.29 -5.05 19.86
CA VAL A 36 9.88 -4.80 19.56
C VAL A 36 9.32 -6.11 19.01
N GLN A 37 8.75 -6.94 19.88
CA GLN A 37 7.98 -8.11 19.48
C GLN A 37 6.78 -7.60 18.67
N HIS A 38 6.93 -7.58 17.34
CA HIS A 38 5.85 -7.34 16.40
C HIS A 38 4.90 -8.53 16.42
N HIS A 39 4.08 -8.64 17.47
CA HIS A 39 2.98 -9.59 17.45
C HIS A 39 2.05 -9.23 16.29
N PRO A 40 1.76 -10.17 15.37
CA PRO A 40 0.86 -9.89 14.26
C PRO A 40 -0.48 -9.46 14.82
N ARG A 41 -0.88 -8.23 14.50
CA ARG A 41 -2.15 -7.67 14.93
C ARG A 41 -3.26 -8.49 14.28
N VAL A 42 -4.02 -9.25 15.06
CA VAL A 42 -5.16 -10.03 14.56
C VAL A 42 -6.13 -9.07 13.87
N ARG A 43 -6.31 -9.22 12.56
CA ARG A 43 -7.20 -8.36 11.77
C ARG A 43 -8.66 -8.74 12.07
N SER A 44 -9.56 -7.76 12.10
CA SER A 44 -11.00 -8.06 12.24
C SER A 44 -11.50 -8.81 10.99
N PRO A 45 -12.53 -9.67 11.12
CA PRO A 45 -13.09 -10.39 9.98
C PRO A 45 -13.55 -9.43 8.86
N GLU A 46 -14.13 -8.29 9.21
CA GLU A 46 -14.51 -7.25 8.26
C GLU A 46 -13.30 -6.69 7.49
N THR A 47 -12.17 -6.45 8.18
CA THR A 47 -10.94 -5.97 7.54
C THR A 47 -10.40 -7.01 6.56
N VAL A 48 -10.47 -8.30 6.90
CA VAL A 48 -10.04 -9.39 6.02
C VAL A 48 -10.90 -9.43 4.75
N LEU A 49 -12.23 -9.32 4.88
CA LEU A 49 -13.13 -9.26 3.73
C LEU A 49 -12.84 -8.04 2.83
N GLN A 50 -12.62 -6.87 3.42
CA GLN A 50 -12.25 -5.67 2.67
C GLN A 50 -10.92 -5.83 1.92
N ILE A 51 -9.92 -6.46 2.55
CA ILE A 51 -8.64 -6.77 1.90
C ILE A 51 -8.86 -7.71 0.72
N ARG A 52 -9.67 -8.76 0.88
CA ARG A 52 -9.98 -9.70 -0.20
C ARG A 52 -10.65 -9.01 -1.39
N VAL A 53 -11.68 -8.20 -1.15
CA VAL A 53 -12.34 -7.39 -2.18
C VAL A 53 -11.34 -6.50 -2.92
N ARG A 54 -10.46 -5.78 -2.18
CA ARG A 54 -9.44 -4.93 -2.79
C ARG A 54 -8.44 -5.73 -3.62
N ASN A 55 -8.05 -6.92 -3.17
CA ASN A 55 -7.14 -7.80 -3.89
C ASN A 55 -7.77 -8.32 -5.19
N ARG A 56 -9.03 -8.80 -5.14
CA ARG A 56 -9.80 -9.23 -6.33
C ARG A 56 -9.87 -8.11 -7.37
N ARG A 57 -10.21 -6.89 -6.94
CA ARG A 57 -10.26 -5.71 -7.82
C ARG A 57 -8.90 -5.36 -8.43
N ARG A 58 -7.80 -5.48 -7.68
CA ARG A 58 -6.44 -5.27 -8.22
C ARG A 58 -6.08 -6.33 -9.26
N GLU A 59 -6.41 -7.59 -9.00
CA GLU A 59 -6.19 -8.66 -9.97
C GLU A 59 -7.03 -8.47 -11.23
N HIS A 60 -8.28 -8.02 -11.09
CA HIS A 60 -9.11 -7.67 -12.23
C HIS A 60 -8.46 -6.61 -13.13
N LEU A 61 -7.91 -5.54 -12.54
CA LEU A 61 -7.21 -4.49 -13.28
C LEU A 61 -5.93 -5.02 -13.95
N ARG A 62 -5.19 -5.91 -13.28
CA ARG A 62 -3.99 -6.54 -13.84
C ARG A 62 -4.31 -7.36 -15.09
N LEU A 63 -5.45 -8.06 -15.09
CA LEU A 63 -5.93 -8.86 -16.22
C LEU A 63 -6.59 -8.01 -17.31
N ASN A 64 -7.16 -6.86 -16.96
CA ASN A 64 -7.91 -5.99 -17.85
C ASN A 64 -7.27 -4.59 -17.99
N PRO A 65 -6.07 -4.49 -18.59
CA PRO A 65 -5.39 -3.20 -18.73
C PRO A 65 -6.17 -2.20 -19.62
N SER A 66 -7.13 -2.67 -20.42
CA SER A 66 -8.00 -1.81 -21.23
C SER A 66 -8.90 -0.89 -20.41
N TYR A 67 -9.25 -1.27 -19.17
CA TYR A 67 -10.06 -0.43 -18.28
C TYR A 67 -9.37 0.92 -18.01
N LEU A 68 -8.07 0.92 -17.72
CA LEU A 68 -7.30 2.15 -17.47
C LEU A 68 -7.21 3.09 -18.69
N ALA A 69 -7.46 2.56 -19.89
CA ALA A 69 -7.45 3.31 -21.14
C ALA A 69 -8.84 3.80 -21.57
N ASP A 70 -9.89 3.53 -20.79
CA ASP A 70 -11.25 3.93 -21.12
C ASP A 70 -11.42 5.46 -21.04
N LEU A 71 -12.17 6.00 -22.00
CA LEU A 71 -12.46 7.42 -22.15
C LEU A 71 -13.41 7.92 -21.07
N GLU A 72 -14.27 7.04 -20.55
CA GLU A 72 -15.26 7.42 -19.53
C GLU A 72 -14.56 7.90 -18.25
N HIS A 73 -13.35 7.42 -17.94
CA HIS A 73 -12.54 7.93 -16.84
C HIS A 73 -12.09 9.39 -17.05
N GLU A 74 -11.77 9.76 -18.29
CA GLU A 74 -11.39 11.13 -18.64
C GLU A 74 -12.59 12.08 -18.47
N LEU A 75 -13.79 11.61 -18.82
CA LEU A 75 -15.04 12.36 -18.69
C LEU A 75 -15.49 12.49 -17.23
N ALA A 76 -15.28 11.46 -16.41
CA ALA A 76 -15.60 11.51 -14.99
C ALA A 76 -14.71 12.48 -14.21
N HIS A 77 -13.43 12.62 -14.60
CA HIS A 77 -12.46 13.48 -13.92
C HIS A 77 -11.69 14.40 -14.89
N PRO A 78 -12.40 15.35 -15.53
CA PRO A 78 -11.87 16.15 -16.63
C PRO A 78 -10.72 17.08 -16.21
N VAL A 79 -10.78 17.62 -14.98
CA VAL A 79 -9.74 18.52 -14.44
C VAL A 79 -8.46 17.76 -14.14
N LYS A 80 -8.55 16.59 -13.50
CA LYS A 80 -7.38 15.75 -13.20
C LYS A 80 -6.72 15.24 -14.47
N TYR A 81 -7.52 14.85 -15.47
CA TYR A 81 -6.99 14.44 -16.77
C TYR A 81 -6.25 15.58 -17.48
N GLU A 82 -6.78 16.80 -17.42
CA GLU A 82 -6.11 17.97 -17.98
C GLU A 82 -4.75 18.22 -17.31
N ALA A 83 -4.76 18.21 -15.99
CA ALA A 83 -3.60 18.45 -15.15
C ALA A 83 -2.52 17.37 -15.28
N LEU A 84 -2.87 16.09 -15.44
CA LEU A 84 -1.91 14.99 -15.46
C LEU A 84 -1.49 14.57 -16.88
N ILE A 85 -2.41 14.66 -17.85
CA ILE A 85 -2.18 14.14 -19.21
C ILE A 85 -2.11 15.29 -20.23
N ARG A 86 -3.17 16.11 -20.33
CA ARG A 86 -3.33 17.07 -21.43
C ARG A 86 -2.30 18.20 -21.42
N ARG A 87 -1.74 18.54 -20.25
CA ARG A 87 -0.67 19.53 -20.11
C ARG A 87 0.63 19.14 -20.83
N PHE A 88 0.91 17.84 -20.92
CA PHE A 88 2.12 17.30 -21.57
C PHE A 88 1.91 16.89 -23.02
N GLN A 89 0.68 16.94 -23.53
CA GLN A 89 0.37 16.62 -24.91
C GLN A 89 0.70 17.78 -25.85
N SER A 90 1.41 17.48 -26.93
CA SER A 90 1.64 18.38 -28.05
C SER A 90 0.36 18.61 -28.86
N GLN A 91 0.33 19.68 -29.66
CA GLN A 91 -0.82 19.97 -30.53
C GLN A 91 -1.08 18.84 -31.53
N ALA A 92 -0.02 18.25 -32.10
CA ALA A 92 -0.13 17.14 -33.05
C ALA A 92 -0.77 15.89 -32.41
N GLU A 93 -0.46 15.61 -31.14
CA GLU A 93 -1.08 14.50 -30.40
C GLU A 93 -2.55 14.79 -30.11
N LYS A 94 -2.89 16.03 -29.73
CA LYS A 94 -4.28 16.46 -29.50
C LYS A 94 -5.12 16.34 -30.77
N ASP A 95 -4.58 16.72 -31.92
CA ASP A 95 -5.26 16.61 -33.21
C ASP A 95 -5.45 15.14 -33.63
N ALA A 96 -4.44 14.29 -33.38
CA ALA A 96 -4.53 12.85 -33.62
C ALA A 96 -5.59 12.20 -32.72
N GLU A 97 -5.64 12.60 -31.45
CA GLU A 97 -6.62 12.14 -30.48
C GLU A 97 -8.04 12.57 -30.85
N ALA A 98 -8.22 13.81 -31.30
CA ALA A 98 -9.51 14.30 -31.78
C ALA A 98 -10.00 13.50 -33.00
N LYS A 99 -9.07 13.04 -33.84
CA LYS A 99 -9.38 12.20 -34.99
C LYS A 99 -9.77 10.76 -34.59
N THR A 100 -9.15 10.19 -33.55
CA THR A 100 -9.47 8.83 -33.09
C THR A 100 -10.72 8.77 -32.24
N LYS A 101 -10.87 9.68 -31.27
CA LYS A 101 -12.03 9.76 -30.36
C LYS A 101 -13.27 10.36 -31.02
N GLY A 102 -13.06 11.16 -32.07
CA GLY A 102 -14.10 11.91 -32.75
C GLY A 102 -14.42 13.23 -32.07
N TYR A 103 -14.77 14.23 -32.89
CA TYR A 103 -14.99 15.61 -32.43
C TYR A 103 -16.09 15.75 -31.37
N SER A 104 -17.12 14.89 -31.38
CA SER A 104 -18.21 14.96 -30.40
C SER A 104 -17.74 14.68 -28.98
N ARG A 105 -16.89 13.67 -28.78
CA ARG A 105 -16.38 13.29 -27.46
C ARG A 105 -15.36 14.30 -26.93
N VAL A 106 -14.54 14.85 -27.82
CA VAL A 106 -13.62 15.94 -27.46
C VAL A 106 -14.41 17.16 -26.96
N LEU A 107 -15.48 17.52 -27.66
CA LEU A 107 -16.33 18.66 -27.29
C LEU A 107 -17.03 18.44 -25.94
N GLU A 108 -17.53 17.24 -25.67
CA GLU A 108 -18.11 16.87 -24.38
C GLU A 108 -17.10 17.04 -23.24
N GLY A 109 -15.88 16.53 -23.43
CA GLY A 109 -14.80 16.72 -22.46
C GLY A 109 -14.40 18.19 -22.29
N ASP A 110 -14.33 18.98 -23.38
CA ASP A 110 -14.04 20.42 -23.31
C ASP A 110 -15.15 21.19 -22.58
N LEU A 111 -16.42 20.83 -22.76
CA LEU A 111 -17.56 21.42 -22.06
C LEU A 111 -17.46 21.16 -20.55
N MET A 112 -17.30 19.90 -20.14
CA MET A 112 -17.20 19.54 -18.72
C MET A 112 -15.98 20.17 -18.04
N ARG A 113 -14.84 20.27 -18.74
CA ARG A 113 -13.67 21.02 -18.25
C ARG A 113 -13.99 22.50 -18.05
N GLY A 114 -14.65 23.11 -19.04
CA GLY A 114 -15.06 24.51 -18.98
C GLY A 114 -15.99 24.78 -17.79
N GLU A 115 -16.97 23.92 -17.58
CA GLU A 115 -17.90 23.99 -16.44
C GLU A 115 -17.19 23.84 -15.10
N ALA A 116 -16.31 22.83 -14.97
CA ALA A 116 -15.54 22.61 -13.75
C ALA A 116 -14.61 23.79 -13.42
N LYS A 117 -13.96 24.38 -14.44
CA LYS A 117 -13.11 25.55 -14.28
C LYS A 117 -13.90 26.78 -13.84
N ILE A 118 -15.09 27.00 -14.42
CA ILE A 118 -15.98 28.09 -14.01
C ILE A 118 -16.45 27.87 -12.57
N ALA A 119 -16.82 26.64 -12.20
CA ALA A 119 -17.22 26.31 -10.84
C ALA A 119 -16.11 26.59 -9.82
N ALA A 120 -14.86 26.21 -10.12
CA ALA A 120 -13.70 26.52 -9.29
C ALA A 120 -13.47 28.02 -9.14
N LEU A 121 -13.55 28.80 -10.24
CA LEU A 121 -13.44 30.26 -10.19
C LEU A 121 -14.57 30.91 -9.37
N ILE A 122 -15.78 30.38 -9.43
CA ILE A 122 -16.90 30.85 -8.61
C ILE A 122 -16.63 30.58 -7.14
N ALA A 123 -16.16 29.37 -6.79
CA ALA A 123 -15.81 29.02 -5.42
C ALA A 123 -14.72 29.96 -4.88
N ASP A 124 -13.64 30.15 -5.63
CA ASP A 124 -12.52 31.06 -5.30
C ASP A 124 -13.01 32.51 -5.11
N SER A 125 -13.86 33.00 -6.02
CA SER A 125 -14.46 34.35 -5.92
C SER A 125 -15.38 34.51 -4.71
N THR A 126 -16.04 33.44 -4.25
CA THR A 126 -16.86 33.46 -3.04
C THR A 126 -16.04 33.38 -1.76
N GLU A 127 -14.86 32.77 -1.81
CA GLU A 127 -13.90 32.71 -0.70
C GLU A 127 -13.16 34.04 -0.55
N ASP A 128 -12.71 34.66 -1.64
CA ASP A 128 -12.09 36.01 -1.64
C ASP A 128 -13.06 37.12 -1.18
N ALA A 129 -14.38 36.94 -1.41
CA ALA A 129 -15.39 37.88 -0.91
C ALA A 129 -15.53 37.87 0.63
N MET A 130 -14.91 36.90 1.33
CA MET A 130 -14.82 36.87 2.80
C MET A 130 -13.50 37.44 3.36
N ASP A 131 -12.50 37.74 2.52
CA ASP A 131 -11.23 38.38 2.93
C ASP A 131 -11.14 39.83 2.40
N VAL A 132 -11.94 40.72 2.99
CA VAL A 132 -11.81 42.17 2.78
C VAL A 132 -10.61 42.66 3.59
N ASN A 133 -9.39 42.59 3.04
CA ASN A 133 -8.28 43.56 3.22
C ASN A 133 -6.96 43.07 2.57
N GLY A 134 -6.75 43.34 1.27
CA GLY A 134 -5.45 43.08 0.65
C GLY A 134 -5.31 43.64 -0.76
N GLU A 135 -4.76 44.85 -0.88
CA GLU A 135 -4.45 45.49 -2.16
C GLU A 135 -3.27 44.80 -2.87
N GLY A 136 -3.42 44.49 -4.16
CA GLY A 136 -2.31 43.99 -4.99
C GLY A 136 -2.69 43.82 -6.45
N GLU A 137 -2.48 44.86 -7.26
CA GLU A 137 -2.61 44.80 -8.72
C GLU A 137 -1.53 43.88 -9.33
N ALA A 138 -1.91 42.67 -9.75
CA ALA A 138 -1.05 41.78 -10.53
C ALA A 138 -1.28 41.96 -12.05
N PRO A 139 -0.21 41.94 -12.88
CA PRO A 139 -0.27 42.23 -14.32
C PRO A 139 -1.03 41.15 -15.11
N ALA A 140 -1.80 41.60 -16.11
CA ALA A 140 -2.79 40.80 -16.86
C ALA A 140 -2.23 39.56 -17.59
N ASN A 141 -0.93 39.51 -17.93
CA ASN A 141 -0.33 38.36 -18.62
C ASN A 141 0.02 37.18 -17.70
N SER A 142 0.07 37.38 -16.38
CA SER A 142 0.28 36.30 -15.40
C SER A 142 -1.03 35.63 -14.99
N ARG A 143 -2.18 36.22 -15.32
CA ARG A 143 -3.51 35.69 -14.97
C ARG A 143 -3.90 34.45 -15.76
N GLN A 144 -3.54 34.32 -17.04
CA GLN A 144 -3.89 33.10 -17.80
C GLN A 144 -3.10 31.87 -17.33
N ASP A 145 -1.82 32.06 -17.01
CA ASP A 145 -0.97 30.98 -16.51
C ASP A 145 -1.29 30.65 -15.05
N SER A 146 -1.66 31.66 -14.24
CA SER A 146 -2.16 31.44 -12.88
C SER A 146 -3.55 30.83 -12.85
N VAL A 147 -4.42 31.08 -13.85
CA VAL A 147 -5.79 30.52 -13.93
C VAL A 147 -5.79 29.08 -14.46
N ASN A 148 -4.82 28.71 -15.31
CA ASN A 148 -4.59 27.30 -15.64
C ASN A 148 -3.95 26.56 -14.46
N ARG A 149 -3.03 27.22 -13.73
CA ARG A 149 -2.39 26.64 -12.54
C ARG A 149 -3.34 26.58 -11.35
N SER A 150 -4.25 27.53 -11.16
CA SER A 150 -5.21 27.54 -10.05
C SER A 150 -6.34 26.53 -10.27
N ALA A 151 -6.86 26.40 -11.50
CA ALA A 151 -7.82 25.34 -11.82
C ALA A 151 -7.21 23.94 -11.69
N ALA A 152 -5.92 23.79 -11.97
CA ALA A 152 -5.17 22.55 -11.74
C ALA A 152 -4.72 22.38 -10.27
N ALA A 153 -4.55 23.46 -9.51
CA ALA A 153 -4.17 23.44 -8.10
C ALA A 153 -5.37 23.24 -7.15
N SER A 154 -6.58 23.64 -7.55
CA SER A 154 -7.83 23.31 -6.86
C SER A 154 -8.24 21.85 -7.02
N ALA A 155 -7.62 21.12 -7.96
CA ALA A 155 -7.61 19.67 -7.91
C ALA A 155 -6.56 19.28 -6.87
N ASP A 156 -6.93 19.38 -5.58
CA ASP A 156 -6.14 18.92 -4.44
C ASP A 156 -5.49 17.58 -4.80
N TYR A 157 -4.19 17.64 -5.09
CA TYR A 157 -3.39 16.45 -5.23
C TYR A 157 -3.27 15.90 -3.82
N ASP A 158 -4.02 14.86 -3.49
CA ASP A 158 -3.93 14.17 -2.21
C ASP A 158 -2.48 13.74 -1.86
N ASN A 159 -1.61 13.64 -2.89
CA ASN A 159 -0.18 13.32 -2.76
C ASN A 159 0.78 14.52 -2.86
N GLY A 160 0.32 15.73 -3.21
CA GLY A 160 1.18 16.93 -3.31
C GLY A 160 2.31 16.88 -4.36
N VAL A 161 2.35 15.87 -5.24
CA VAL A 161 3.38 15.71 -6.27
C VAL A 161 2.85 16.19 -7.62
N ASP A 162 3.40 17.32 -8.08
CA ASP A 162 3.21 17.77 -9.46
C ASP A 162 4.08 16.92 -10.40
N PRO A 163 3.51 16.25 -11.44
CA PRO A 163 4.35 15.49 -12.37
C PRO A 163 5.35 16.39 -13.09
N MET A 164 6.59 15.93 -13.25
CA MET A 164 7.61 16.68 -14.00
C MET A 164 7.65 16.25 -15.47
N THR A 165 7.15 15.05 -15.77
CA THR A 165 7.19 14.44 -17.11
C THR A 165 5.83 13.89 -17.56
N LYS A 166 5.72 13.60 -18.86
CA LYS A 166 4.53 12.99 -19.46
C LYS A 166 4.28 11.58 -18.92
N GLU A 167 5.36 10.83 -18.70
CA GLU A 167 5.35 9.47 -18.18
C GLU A 167 4.87 9.45 -16.74
N GLU A 168 5.42 10.29 -15.86
CA GLU A 168 4.95 10.43 -14.48
C GLU A 168 3.48 10.88 -14.42
N GLY A 169 3.08 11.81 -15.29
CA GLY A 169 1.67 12.22 -15.39
C GLY A 169 0.74 11.06 -15.75
N ARG A 170 1.19 10.16 -16.63
CA ARG A 170 0.45 8.94 -16.98
C ARG A 170 0.41 7.94 -15.83
N GLU A 171 1.50 7.77 -15.10
CA GLU A 171 1.56 6.89 -13.94
C GLU A 171 0.62 7.37 -12.83
N LEU A 172 0.66 8.67 -12.49
CA LEU A 172 -0.23 9.27 -11.51
C LEU A 172 -1.70 9.18 -11.92
N TRP A 173 -2.01 9.34 -13.21
CA TRP A 173 -3.37 9.13 -13.72
C TRP A 173 -3.81 7.68 -13.54
N ASN A 174 -2.96 6.73 -13.91
CA ASN A 174 -3.27 5.31 -13.78
C ASN A 174 -3.41 4.89 -12.31
N GLU A 175 -2.57 5.41 -11.42
CA GLU A 175 -2.66 5.20 -9.98
C GLU A 175 -3.98 5.73 -9.43
N PHE A 176 -4.35 6.96 -9.80
CA PHE A 176 -5.63 7.56 -9.41
C PHE A 176 -6.83 6.71 -9.84
N ILE A 177 -6.88 6.28 -11.11
CA ILE A 177 -7.96 5.42 -11.62
C ILE A 177 -7.94 4.05 -10.95
N THR A 178 -6.76 3.49 -10.70
CA THR A 178 -6.59 2.22 -9.98
C THR A 178 -7.14 2.32 -8.57
N ASP A 179 -6.77 3.35 -7.82
CA ASP A 179 -7.21 3.57 -6.44
C ASP A 179 -8.73 3.78 -6.37
N ARG A 180 -9.29 4.62 -7.25
CA ARG A 180 -10.73 4.82 -7.42
C ARG A 180 -11.45 3.49 -7.64
N PHE A 181 -10.96 2.67 -8.56
CA PHE A 181 -11.57 1.37 -8.85
C PHE A 181 -11.50 0.42 -7.66
N VAL A 182 -10.33 0.29 -7.03
CA VAL A 182 -10.10 -0.60 -5.89
C VAL A 182 -10.97 -0.19 -4.70
N LYS A 183 -11.16 1.11 -4.47
CA LYS A 183 -12.06 1.64 -3.43
C LYS A 183 -13.54 1.42 -3.74
N GLY A 184 -13.91 1.22 -4.99
CA GLY A 184 -15.31 1.02 -5.39
C GLY A 184 -16.02 2.30 -5.77
N GLU A 185 -15.26 3.31 -6.20
CA GLU A 185 -15.74 4.66 -6.46
C GLU A 185 -16.06 4.90 -7.95
N ASP A 186 -16.14 3.83 -8.75
CA ASP A 186 -16.63 3.89 -10.12
C ASP A 186 -18.10 3.45 -10.22
N PRO A 187 -19.07 4.39 -10.23
CA PRO A 187 -20.49 4.05 -10.19
C PRO A 187 -20.99 3.37 -11.47
N ASP A 188 -20.27 3.53 -12.58
CA ASP A 188 -20.64 2.93 -13.87
C ASP A 188 -20.18 1.47 -14.00
N PHE A 189 -19.31 1.01 -13.09
CA PHE A 189 -18.82 -0.36 -13.07
C PHE A 189 -19.65 -1.27 -12.16
N ASP A 190 -20.03 -2.43 -12.67
CA ASP A 190 -20.73 -3.45 -11.89
C ASP A 190 -19.73 -4.32 -11.10
N TYR A 191 -19.45 -3.89 -9.87
CA TYR A 191 -18.47 -4.55 -8.99
C TYR A 191 -18.85 -5.98 -8.58
N SER A 192 -20.13 -6.37 -8.67
CA SER A 192 -20.54 -7.75 -8.34
C SER A 192 -19.81 -8.80 -9.19
N LYS A 193 -19.45 -8.45 -10.43
CA LYS A 193 -18.69 -9.30 -11.35
C LYS A 193 -17.26 -9.59 -10.91
N VAL A 194 -16.73 -8.82 -9.96
CA VAL A 194 -15.34 -8.89 -9.49
C VAL A 194 -15.30 -9.26 -8.02
N ASP A 195 -16.17 -8.65 -7.23
CA ASP A 195 -16.21 -8.84 -5.78
C ASP A 195 -16.67 -10.25 -5.40
N ASP A 196 -17.51 -10.90 -6.22
CA ASP A 196 -18.00 -12.26 -6.01
C ASP A 196 -17.22 -13.33 -6.81
N ASP A 197 -16.13 -12.93 -7.48
CA ASP A 197 -15.31 -13.83 -8.29
C ASP A 197 -14.11 -14.38 -7.50
N ASP A 198 -14.25 -15.61 -7.00
CA ASP A 198 -13.21 -16.32 -6.25
C ASP A 198 -12.00 -16.71 -7.14
N ASP A 199 -12.12 -16.71 -8.48
CA ASP A 199 -10.99 -17.01 -9.35
C ASP A 199 -9.89 -15.93 -9.25
N LEU A 200 -10.30 -14.70 -8.92
CA LEU A 200 -9.43 -13.54 -8.71
C LEU A 200 -8.69 -13.55 -7.36
N ASP A 201 -8.94 -14.52 -6.48
CA ASP A 201 -8.16 -14.72 -5.24
C ASP A 201 -6.78 -15.35 -5.52
N THR A 202 -6.06 -14.85 -6.53
CA THR A 202 -4.76 -15.38 -6.94
C THR A 202 -3.72 -15.23 -5.82
N MET A 203 -3.67 -14.07 -5.16
CA MET A 203 -2.76 -13.84 -4.03
C MET A 203 -3.08 -14.74 -2.83
N GLU A 204 -4.35 -14.89 -2.43
CA GLU A 204 -4.71 -15.76 -1.29
C GLU A 204 -4.39 -17.23 -1.60
N ARG A 205 -4.58 -17.66 -2.85
CA ARG A 205 -4.20 -19.00 -3.30
C ARG A 205 -2.69 -19.21 -3.28
N GLN A 206 -1.92 -18.19 -3.67
CA GLN A 206 -0.46 -18.24 -3.64
C GLN A 206 0.04 -18.26 -2.18
N ASP A 207 -0.46 -17.38 -1.32
CA ASP A 207 -0.10 -17.35 0.11
C ASP A 207 -0.38 -18.69 0.80
N ALA A 208 -1.53 -19.31 0.49
CA ALA A 208 -1.89 -20.62 1.02
C ALA A 208 -0.97 -21.74 0.51
N GLN A 209 -0.53 -21.66 -0.74
CA GLN A 209 0.42 -22.59 -1.34
C GLN A 209 1.82 -22.41 -0.75
N ASP A 210 2.29 -21.18 -0.60
CA ASP A 210 3.59 -20.86 -0.01
C ASP A 210 3.65 -21.36 1.45
N ALA A 211 2.59 -21.12 2.23
CA ALA A 211 2.48 -21.67 3.60
C ALA A 211 2.49 -23.21 3.62
N TRP A 212 1.84 -23.86 2.65
CA TRP A 212 1.87 -25.32 2.52
C TRP A 212 3.27 -25.84 2.19
N PHE A 213 4.01 -25.16 1.30
CA PHE A 213 5.39 -25.52 0.98
C PHE A 213 6.36 -25.31 2.15
N ASP A 214 6.16 -24.26 2.94
CA ASP A 214 6.98 -23.98 4.12
C ASP A 214 6.78 -25.04 5.23
N ASP A 215 5.56 -25.57 5.36
CA ASP A 215 5.23 -26.66 6.29
C ASP A 215 5.71 -28.04 5.78
N GLU A 216 6.00 -28.21 4.49
CA GLU A 216 6.57 -29.44 3.95
C GLU A 216 8.07 -29.53 4.24
N GLU A 217 8.48 -30.47 5.10
CA GLU A 217 9.90 -30.83 5.23
C GLU A 217 10.38 -31.53 3.94
N PRO A 218 11.45 -31.05 3.27
CA PRO A 218 11.94 -31.66 2.04
C PRO A 218 12.37 -33.11 2.25
N THR A 219 11.54 -34.08 1.85
CA THR A 219 11.93 -35.49 1.88
C THR A 219 12.63 -35.86 0.58
N TRP A 220 13.94 -36.09 0.64
CA TRP A 220 14.65 -36.69 -0.49
C TRP A 220 14.13 -38.11 -0.69
N ALA A 221 13.74 -38.45 -1.92
CA ALA A 221 13.41 -39.82 -2.28
C ALA A 221 14.69 -40.68 -2.26
N VAL A 222 15.21 -41.01 -1.08
CA VAL A 222 16.11 -42.14 -0.91
C VAL A 222 15.24 -43.38 -0.96
N ASP A 223 15.27 -44.04 -2.11
CA ASP A 223 14.61 -45.30 -2.36
C ASP A 223 14.80 -46.25 -1.17
N ALA A 224 13.69 -46.66 -0.53
CA ALA A 224 13.66 -47.51 0.65
C ALA A 224 14.15 -48.96 0.40
N VAL A 225 14.87 -49.18 -0.71
CA VAL A 225 15.45 -50.46 -1.14
C VAL A 225 16.98 -50.48 -1.05
N SER A 226 17.64 -49.37 -0.71
CA SER A 226 19.08 -49.38 -0.44
C SER A 226 19.37 -48.46 0.73
N GLY A 227 19.96 -48.98 1.80
CA GLY A 227 20.37 -48.23 2.99
C GLY A 227 21.50 -47.22 2.71
N ALA A 228 21.29 -46.31 1.78
CA ALA A 228 22.19 -45.23 1.41
C ALA A 228 21.85 -43.99 2.26
N LYS A 229 22.88 -43.46 2.93
CA LYS A 229 22.84 -42.15 3.60
C LYS A 229 22.34 -41.08 2.63
N ALA A 230 21.59 -40.12 3.16
CA ALA A 230 21.15 -38.93 2.44
C ALA A 230 22.33 -38.33 1.64
N PRO A 231 22.15 -38.02 0.34
CA PRO A 231 23.22 -37.51 -0.50
C PRO A 231 23.62 -36.10 -0.02
N HIS A 232 24.67 -36.03 0.78
CA HIS A 232 25.36 -34.80 1.14
C HIS A 232 26.13 -34.30 -0.09
N GLY A 233 25.92 -33.02 -0.45
CA GLY A 233 26.29 -32.42 -1.72
C GLY A 233 27.76 -32.61 -2.13
N GLU A 234 27.96 -33.36 -3.20
CA GLU A 234 29.13 -33.27 -4.07
C GLU A 234 28.64 -32.87 -5.45
N THR A 235 28.39 -31.57 -5.65
CA THR A 235 28.24 -31.00 -6.99
C THR A 235 29.61 -31.02 -7.66
N GLY A 236 29.90 -32.14 -8.32
CA GLY A 236 31.09 -32.31 -9.16
C GLY A 236 31.06 -31.34 -10.34
N ILE A 237 31.78 -30.23 -10.21
CA ILE A 237 32.25 -29.46 -11.35
C ILE A 237 33.39 -30.28 -11.96
N GLN A 238 33.11 -31.00 -13.05
CA GLN A 238 34.14 -31.63 -13.86
C GLN A 238 34.74 -30.57 -14.78
N ASP A 239 35.97 -30.17 -14.49
CA ASP A 239 36.79 -29.35 -15.37
C ASP A 239 37.12 -30.19 -16.62
N PHE A 240 36.79 -29.66 -17.80
CA PHE A 240 37.02 -30.30 -19.11
C PHE A 240 38.16 -29.61 -19.85
#